data_AF-A0A819T5D5-F1
#
_entry.id   AF-A0A819T5D5-F1
#
_cell.length_a   1.000
_cell.length_b   1.000
_cell.length_c   1.000
_cell.angle_alpha   90.00
_cell.angle_beta   90.00
_cell.angle_gamma   90.00
#
_symmetry.space_group_name_H-M   'P 1'
#
loop_
_entity.id
_entity.type
_entity.pdbx_description
1 polymer ?
#
loop_
_entity_poly.entity_id
_entity_poly.type
_entity_poly.pdbx_seq_one_letter_code
_entity_poly.pdbx_strand_id
1 'polypeptide(L)'
;MSTGHDIRRDYSQLGQLRLNYSKINITLLTATATLRVQQDILQQLNITGNYKLFTQSFNRSDLIYECISKENNDLTLSQIANLIKINYQNQCGIIYCFSRVESQYLLAHNIHALSYHAGLNDSLRQTIHMKWINDECQVK
;
A
#
# COMPACT_ATOMS: atom_id res chain seq x y z
N MET A 1 -4.95 10.98 19.98
CA MET A 1 -4.11 10.07 19.17
C MET A 1 -4.81 9.88 17.82
N SER A 2 -4.32 10.52 16.76
CA SER A 2 -4.91 10.48 15.42
C SER A 2 -4.41 9.25 14.66
N THR A 3 -5.30 8.33 14.31
CA THR A 3 -4.99 7.27 13.34
C THR A 3 -5.06 7.86 11.94
N GLY A 4 -3.90 8.36 11.50
CA GLY A 4 -3.60 9.04 10.24
C GLY A 4 -2.16 9.55 10.32
N HIS A 5 -1.21 8.64 10.50
CA HIS A 5 0.22 8.98 10.45
C HIS A 5 0.48 9.60 9.06
N ASP A 6 0.85 10.88 9.03
CA ASP A 6 0.88 11.80 7.87
C ASP A 6 -0.41 12.53 7.46
N ILE A 7 -1.25 12.95 8.40
CA ILE A 7 -2.09 14.14 8.11
C ILE A 7 -1.13 15.33 7.96
N ARG A 8 -0.86 15.73 6.71
CA ARG A 8 -0.13 16.97 6.44
C ARG A 8 -0.93 18.11 7.04
N ARG A 9 -0.31 18.91 7.91
CA ARG A 9 -0.98 20.02 8.61
C ARG A 9 -1.69 20.97 7.65
N ASP A 10 -1.16 21.12 6.44
CA ASP A 10 -1.75 21.95 5.38
C ASP A 10 -3.18 21.52 4.99
N TYR A 11 -3.56 20.24 5.15
CA TYR A 11 -4.94 19.80 4.89
C TYR A 11 -5.96 20.47 5.81
N SER A 12 -5.57 20.88 7.03
CA SER A 12 -6.47 21.59 7.94
C SER A 12 -6.90 22.96 7.40
N GLN A 13 -6.09 23.57 6.51
CA GLN A 13 -6.39 24.87 5.91
C GLN A 13 -7.47 24.77 4.82
N LEU A 14 -7.72 23.58 4.27
CA LEU A 14 -8.74 23.37 3.24
C LEU A 14 -10.16 23.65 3.75
N GLY A 15 -10.40 23.61 5.07
CA GLY A 15 -11.66 24.05 5.65
C GLY A 15 -12.00 25.51 5.35
N GLN A 16 -11.00 26.37 5.11
CA GLN A 16 -11.22 27.76 4.68
C GLN A 16 -11.76 27.86 3.25
N LEU A 17 -11.41 26.93 2.36
CA LEU A 17 -11.96 26.89 1.00
C LEU A 17 -13.47 26.74 1.03
N ARG A 18 -14.00 25.92 1.95
CA ARG A 18 -15.44 25.75 2.09
C ARG A 18 -16.15 27.03 2.54
N LEU A 19 -15.51 27.81 3.42
CA LEU A 19 -16.03 29.10 3.89
C LEU A 19 -16.05 30.14 2.76
N ASN A 20 -14.96 30.23 1.99
CA ASN A 20 -14.82 31.21 0.91
C ASN A 20 -15.66 30.86 -0.34
N TYR A 21 -15.92 29.56 -0.57
CA TYR A 21 -16.59 29.06 -1.78
C TYR A 21 -17.79 28.15 -1.44
N SER A 22 -18.71 28.64 -0.60
CA SER A 22 -19.84 27.86 -0.08
C SER A 22 -20.79 27.28 -1.15
N LYS A 23 -20.88 27.91 -2.33
CA LYS A 23 -21.74 27.49 -3.45
C LYS A 23 -21.11 26.43 -4.37
N ILE A 24 -19.82 26.14 -4.22
CA ILE A 24 -19.12 25.17 -5.08
C ILE A 24 -19.31 23.76 -4.52
N ASN A 25 -19.59 22.80 -5.40
CA ASN A 25 -19.67 21.39 -5.03
C ASN A 25 -18.26 20.81 -4.84
N ILE A 26 -18.04 20.12 -3.73
CA ILE A 26 -16.76 19.48 -3.41
C ILE A 26 -16.99 17.97 -3.34
N THR A 27 -16.09 17.22 -3.97
CA THR A 27 -16.05 15.75 -3.86
C THR A 27 -14.81 15.36 -3.06
N LEU A 28 -15.00 14.51 -2.05
CA LEU A 28 -13.92 13.95 -1.24
C LEU A 28 -13.77 12.47 -1.56
N LEU A 29 -12.54 12.04 -1.83
CA LEU A 29 -12.22 10.67 -2.20
C LEU A 29 -11.17 10.12 -1.24
N THR A 30 -11.47 8.95 -0.65
CA THR A 30 -10.55 8.22 0.22
C THR A 30 -10.79 6.73 0.07
N ALA A 31 -9.72 5.94 0.04
CA ALA A 31 -9.81 4.49 0.00
C ALA A 31 -9.98 3.89 1.41
N THR A 32 -9.40 4.54 2.42
CA THR A 32 -9.36 4.04 3.80
C THR A 32 -9.81 5.13 4.77
N ALA A 33 -11.09 5.10 5.14
CA ALA A 33 -11.63 5.98 6.17
C ALA A 33 -12.59 5.22 7.07
N THR A 34 -12.13 4.91 8.29
CA THR A 34 -13.00 4.43 9.35
C THR A 34 -14.05 5.49 9.69
N LEU A 35 -15.15 5.11 10.33
CA LEU A 35 -16.20 6.06 10.73
C LEU A 35 -15.65 7.27 11.49
N ARG A 36 -14.68 7.03 12.38
CA ARG A 36 -13.99 8.10 13.12
C ARG A 36 -13.21 9.03 12.19
N VAL A 37 -12.42 8.48 11.27
CA VAL A 37 -11.66 9.29 10.30
C VAL A 37 -12.60 10.10 9.39
N GLN A 38 -13.73 9.52 9.00
CA GLN A 38 -14.74 10.25 8.21
C GLN A 38 -15.28 11.46 8.98
N GLN A 39 -15.63 11.30 10.26
CA GLN A 39 -16.09 12.39 11.11
C GLN A 39 -15.04 13.49 11.26
N ASP A 40 -13.78 13.10 11.49
CA ASP A 40 -12.65 14.03 11.62
C ASP A 40 -12.47 14.85 10.32
N ILE A 41 -12.55 14.20 9.14
CA ILE A 41 -12.46 14.87 7.83
C ILE A 41 -13.59 15.88 7.64
N LEU A 42 -14.84 15.50 7.93
CA LEU A 42 -16.00 16.39 7.78
C LEU A 42 -15.87 17.64 8.67
N GLN A 43 -15.40 17.47 9.90
CA GLN A 43 -15.14 18.56 10.84
C GLN A 43 -14.02 19.48 10.34
N GLN A 44 -12.87 18.91 9.97
CA GLN A 44 -11.71 19.69 9.50
C GLN A 44 -12.01 20.51 8.24
N LEU A 45 -12.89 20.00 7.37
CA LEU A 45 -13.24 20.64 6.11
C LEU A 45 -14.48 21.54 6.18
N ASN A 46 -15.02 21.78 7.39
CA ASN A 46 -16.26 22.54 7.61
C ASN A 46 -17.43 22.06 6.73
N ILE A 47 -17.54 20.75 6.52
CA ILE A 47 -18.64 20.17 5.74
C ILE A 47 -19.81 19.98 6.69
N THR A 48 -20.69 20.97 6.67
CA THR A 48 -21.93 21.01 7.44
C THR A 48 -23.14 20.84 6.51
N GLY A 49 -24.22 20.25 7.03
CA GLY A 49 -25.47 20.04 6.29
C GLY A 49 -25.52 18.74 5.48
N ASN A 50 -26.28 18.75 4.39
CA ASN A 50 -26.56 17.55 3.60
C ASN A 50 -25.38 17.22 2.66
N TYR A 51 -24.75 16.07 2.87
CA TYR A 51 -23.80 15.46 1.94
C TYR A 51 -24.26 14.06 1.55
N LYS A 52 -23.83 13.59 0.39
CA LYS A 52 -24.02 12.20 -0.01
C LYS A 52 -22.76 11.43 0.35
N LEU A 53 -22.93 10.35 1.12
CA LEU A 53 -21.85 9.42 1.45
C LEU A 53 -22.01 8.17 0.58
N PHE A 54 -20.96 7.85 -0.15
CA PHE A 54 -20.86 6.61 -0.92
C PHE A 54 -19.77 5.76 -0.30
N THR A 55 -20.12 4.55 0.12
CA THR A 55 -19.16 3.57 0.65
C THR A 55 -19.24 2.30 -0.19
N GLN A 56 -18.08 1.69 -0.38
CA GLN A 56 -17.98 0.38 -0.98
C GLN A 56 -17.25 -0.54 -0.01
N SER A 57 -17.63 -1.82 -0.02
CA SER A 57 -16.92 -2.83 0.77
C SER A 57 -15.46 -2.90 0.33
N PHE A 58 -14.56 -3.04 1.29
CA PHE A 58 -13.14 -3.32 1.03
C PHE A 58 -12.91 -4.79 0.65
N ASN A 59 -13.93 -5.64 0.79
CA ASN A 59 -13.80 -7.08 0.57
C ASN A 59 -13.46 -7.39 -0.89
N ARG A 60 -12.50 -8.28 -1.07
CA ARG A 60 -12.05 -8.81 -2.36
C ARG A 60 -12.21 -10.31 -2.33
N SER A 61 -13.34 -10.80 -2.83
CA SER A 61 -13.69 -12.23 -2.81
C SER A 61 -12.76 -13.11 -3.64
N ASP A 62 -11.99 -12.49 -4.53
CA ASP A 62 -10.95 -13.10 -5.35
C ASP A 62 -9.59 -13.28 -4.62
N LEU A 63 -9.44 -12.73 -3.41
CA LEU A 63 -8.23 -12.88 -2.61
C LEU A 63 -8.35 -14.04 -1.61
N ILE A 64 -7.29 -14.82 -1.54
CA ILE A 64 -7.10 -15.88 -0.54
C ILE A 64 -6.20 -15.31 0.55
N TYR A 65 -6.65 -15.39 1.81
CA TYR A 65 -5.87 -14.99 2.97
C TYR A 65 -5.38 -16.24 3.68
N GLU A 66 -4.05 -16.38 3.80
CA GLU A 66 -3.41 -17.48 4.51
C GLU A 66 -2.44 -16.91 5.55
N CYS A 67 -2.40 -17.54 6.73
CA CYS A 67 -1.47 -17.19 7.81
C CYS A 67 -0.68 -18.44 8.19
N ILE A 68 0.63 -18.39 7.98
CA ILE A 68 1.55 -19.49 8.26
C ILE A 68 2.46 -19.03 9.41
N SER A 69 2.71 -19.91 10.38
CA SER A 69 3.62 -19.61 11.48
C SER A 69 5.03 -19.36 10.95
N LYS A 70 5.67 -18.30 11.43
CA LYS A 70 7.06 -17.99 11.07
C LYS A 70 8.02 -18.92 11.83
N GLU A 71 8.93 -19.55 11.12
CA GLU A 71 10.04 -20.32 11.69
C GLU A 71 11.24 -19.41 11.96
N ASN A 72 12.44 -19.98 12.16
CA ASN A 72 13.66 -19.17 12.05
C ASN A 72 13.79 -18.56 10.64
N ASN A 73 14.62 -17.52 10.51
CA ASN A 73 14.70 -16.72 9.27
C ASN A 73 15.09 -17.56 8.05
N ASP A 74 16.09 -18.43 8.17
CA ASP A 74 16.58 -19.24 7.03
C ASP A 74 15.52 -20.24 6.54
N LEU A 75 14.82 -20.92 7.47
CA LEU A 75 13.73 -21.83 7.13
C LEU A 75 12.56 -21.07 6.49
N THR A 76 12.20 -19.92 7.04
CA THR A 76 11.12 -19.07 6.49
C THR A 76 11.44 -18.64 5.06
N LEU A 77 12.65 -18.15 4.81
CA LEU A 77 13.07 -17.70 3.49
C LEU A 77 13.15 -18.86 2.49
N SER A 78 13.59 -20.04 2.94
CA SER A 78 13.58 -21.28 2.14
C SER A 78 12.16 -21.72 1.78
N GLN A 79 11.22 -21.63 2.73
CA GLN A 79 9.79 -21.94 2.49
C GLN A 79 9.19 -20.99 1.46
N ILE A 80 9.44 -19.67 1.58
CA ILE A 80 8.99 -18.67 0.61
C ILE A 80 9.57 -18.97 -0.79
N ALA A 81 10.87 -19.28 -0.87
CA ALA A 81 11.51 -19.61 -2.14
C ALA A 81 10.91 -20.86 -2.80
N ASN A 82 10.62 -21.90 -2.02
CA ASN A 82 9.97 -23.11 -2.51
C ASN A 82 8.53 -22.84 -2.97
N LEU A 83 7.77 -22.05 -2.22
CA LEU A 83 6.41 -21.66 -2.59
C LEU A 83 6.38 -20.95 -3.94
N ILE A 84 7.31 -20.03 -4.19
CA ILE A 84 7.41 -19.29 -5.46
C ILE A 84 7.77 -20.23 -6.62
N LYS A 85 8.69 -21.17 -6.39
CA LYS A 85 9.15 -22.10 -7.43
C LYS A 85 8.13 -23.19 -7.77
N ILE A 86 7.39 -23.68 -6.78
CA ILE A 86 6.49 -24.83 -6.94
C ILE A 86 5.07 -24.37 -7.26
N ASN A 87 4.54 -23.42 -6.51
CA ASN A 87 3.13 -23.03 -6.59
C ASN A 87 2.89 -21.80 -7.48
N TYR A 88 3.87 -20.90 -7.58
CA TYR A 88 3.73 -19.63 -8.29
C TYR A 88 4.77 -19.47 -9.41
N GLN A 89 5.21 -20.57 -10.01
CA GLN A 89 6.20 -20.54 -11.09
C GLN A 89 5.74 -19.63 -12.23
N ASN A 90 6.59 -18.70 -12.65
CA ASN A 90 6.32 -17.71 -13.71
C ASN A 90 5.13 -16.77 -13.44
N GLN A 91 4.61 -16.70 -12.21
CA GLN A 91 3.58 -15.74 -11.80
C GLN A 91 4.22 -14.53 -11.13
N CYS A 92 3.67 -13.33 -11.38
CA CYS A 92 4.15 -12.09 -10.76
C CYS A 92 3.74 -12.02 -9.28
N GLY A 93 4.61 -11.48 -8.43
CA GLY A 93 4.34 -11.32 -7.00
C GLY A 93 5.04 -10.13 -6.35
N ILE A 94 4.66 -9.82 -5.12
CA ILE A 94 5.31 -8.82 -4.26
C ILE A 94 5.62 -9.47 -2.92
N ILE A 95 6.83 -9.27 -2.40
CA ILE A 95 7.19 -9.71 -1.04
C ILE A 95 7.54 -8.51 -0.19
N TYR A 96 6.73 -8.29 0.84
CA TYR A 96 7.03 -7.28 1.84
C TYR A 96 7.97 -7.84 2.91
N CYS A 97 9.22 -7.37 2.91
CA CYS A 97 10.21 -7.70 3.93
C CYS A 97 10.23 -6.65 5.04
N PHE A 98 10.61 -7.06 6.26
CA PHE A 98 10.83 -6.13 7.36
C PHE A 98 12.13 -5.34 7.17
N SER A 99 13.17 -5.98 6.63
CA SER A 99 14.48 -5.36 6.41
C SER A 99 15.01 -5.51 4.97
N ARG A 100 16.01 -4.68 4.63
CA ARG A 100 16.70 -4.74 3.33
C ARG A 100 17.55 -6.01 3.15
N VAL A 101 18.01 -6.59 4.26
CA VAL A 101 18.86 -7.80 4.22
C VAL A 101 18.03 -9.00 3.77
N GLU A 102 16.79 -9.10 4.24
CA GLU A 102 15.87 -10.19 3.87
C GLU A 102 15.52 -10.16 2.37
N SER A 103 15.37 -8.98 1.75
CA SER A 103 15.06 -8.89 0.31
C SER A 103 16.22 -9.34 -0.58
N GLN A 104 17.46 -9.24 -0.12
CA GLN A 104 18.63 -9.73 -0.86
C GLN A 104 18.77 -11.26 -0.82
N TYR A 105 18.26 -11.91 0.22
CA TYR A 105 18.36 -13.36 0.38
C TYR A 105 17.56 -14.14 -0.69
N LEU A 106 16.43 -13.61 -1.13
CA LEU A 106 15.60 -14.22 -2.16
C LEU A 106 16.29 -14.27 -3.52
N LEU A 107 17.10 -13.25 -3.85
CA LEU A 107 17.96 -13.24 -5.04
C LEU A 107 18.93 -14.42 -5.03
N ALA A 108 19.51 -14.72 -3.87
CA ALA A 108 20.47 -15.82 -3.71
C ALA A 108 19.84 -17.21 -3.92
N HIS A 109 18.51 -17.31 -3.88
CA HIS A 109 17.77 -18.57 -4.06
C HIS A 109 17.32 -18.81 -5.51
N ASN A 110 17.96 -18.18 -6.51
CA ASN A 110 17.60 -18.29 -7.93
C ASN A 110 16.15 -17.89 -8.22
N ILE A 111 15.61 -16.92 -7.48
CA ILE A 111 14.33 -16.29 -7.80
C ILE A 111 14.64 -15.03 -8.60
N HIS A 112 13.91 -14.81 -9.69
CA HIS A 112 14.06 -13.62 -10.49
C HIS A 112 13.41 -12.42 -9.78
N ALA A 113 14.10 -11.92 -8.75
CA ALA A 113 13.61 -10.86 -7.89
C ALA A 113 14.36 -9.53 -8.08
N LEU A 114 13.79 -8.42 -7.63
CA LEU A 114 14.46 -7.11 -7.56
C LEU A 114 14.07 -6.40 -6.27
N SER A 115 15.03 -6.07 -5.41
CA SER A 115 14.74 -5.40 -4.13
C SER A 115 14.29 -3.94 -4.34
N TYR A 116 13.16 -3.54 -3.76
CA TYR A 116 12.68 -2.15 -3.78
C TYR A 116 12.61 -1.53 -2.38
N HIS A 117 13.33 -0.43 -2.12
CA HIS A 117 13.28 0.27 -0.83
C HIS A 117 13.63 1.76 -0.91
N ALA A 118 13.28 2.53 0.12
CA ALA A 118 13.50 4.00 0.16
C ALA A 118 14.96 4.46 0.10
N GLY A 119 15.93 3.58 0.38
CA GLY A 119 17.36 3.88 0.21
C GLY A 119 17.86 3.83 -1.23
N LEU A 120 17.03 3.45 -2.20
CA LEU A 120 17.37 3.51 -3.62
C LEU A 120 17.09 4.91 -4.15
N ASN A 121 17.90 5.38 -5.09
CA ASN A 121 17.59 6.62 -5.80
C ASN A 121 16.35 6.46 -6.69
N ASP A 122 15.74 7.58 -7.07
CA ASP A 122 14.47 7.62 -7.81
C ASP A 122 14.54 6.91 -9.16
N SER A 123 15.64 7.09 -9.89
CA SER A 123 15.86 6.46 -11.18
C SER A 123 15.88 4.93 -11.08
N LEU A 124 16.54 4.39 -10.06
CA LEU A 124 16.61 2.96 -9.82
C LEU A 124 15.26 2.39 -9.35
N ARG A 125 14.54 3.12 -8.48
CA ARG A 125 13.17 2.75 -8.08
C ARG A 125 12.25 2.66 -9.30
N GLN A 126 12.29 3.67 -10.18
CA GLN A 126 11.51 3.67 -11.40
C GLN A 126 11.90 2.51 -12.33
N THR A 127 13.19 2.26 -12.50
CA THR A 127 13.70 1.15 -13.33
C THR A 127 13.19 -0.19 -12.82
N ILE A 128 13.32 -0.47 -11.51
CA ILE A 128 12.85 -1.72 -10.89
C ILE A 128 11.33 -1.86 -11.06
N HIS A 129 10.58 -0.76 -10.85
CA HIS A 129 9.13 -0.76 -11.04
C HIS A 129 8.74 -1.12 -12.48
N MET A 130 9.41 -0.53 -13.47
CA MET A 130 9.16 -0.80 -14.88
C MET A 130 9.50 -2.25 -15.25
N LYS A 131 10.63 -2.76 -14.78
CA LYS A 131 11.01 -4.16 -15.01
C LYS A 131 9.95 -5.13 -14.48
N TRP A 132 9.40 -4.87 -13.29
CA TRP A 132 8.35 -5.71 -12.72
C TRP A 132 7.02 -5.59 -13.47
N ILE A 133 6.64 -4.39 -13.94
CA ILE A 133 5.42 -4.20 -14.76
C ILE A 133 5.53 -4.89 -16.13
N ASN A 134 6.74 -4.95 -16.70
CA ASN A 134 7.01 -5.55 -18.00
C ASN A 134 7.30 -7.06 -17.94
N ASP A 135 7.05 -7.72 -16.81
CA ASP A 135 7.37 -9.14 -16.58
C ASP A 135 8.87 -9.49 -16.75
N GLU A 136 9.76 -8.49 -16.76
CA GLU A 136 11.22 -8.66 -16.75
C GLU A 136 11.73 -9.05 -15.35
N CYS A 137 10.85 -9.17 -14.37
CA CYS A 137 11.15 -9.64 -13.02
C CYS A 137 9.90 -10.27 -12.42
N GLN A 138 10.04 -11.47 -11.85
CA GLN A 138 8.92 -12.21 -11.29
C GLN A 138 8.42 -11.57 -9.98
N VAL A 139 9.34 -11.14 -9.12
CA VAL A 139 9.01 -10.66 -7.77
C VAL A 139 9.77 -9.39 -7.41
N LYS A 140 9.10 -8.42 -6.80
CA LYS A 140 9.77 -7.23 -6.25
C LYS A 140 9.59 -7.10 -4.73
#